data_AF-A0A9P9AQL5-F1
#
_entry.id   AF-A0A9P9AQL5-F1
#
_cell.length_a   1.000
_cell.length_b   1.000
_cell.length_c   1.000
_cell.angle_alpha   90.00
_cell.angle_beta   90.00
_cell.angle_gamma   90.00
#
_symmetry.space_group_name_H-M   'P 1'
#
loop_
_entity.id
_entity.type
_entity.pdbx_description
1 polymer ?
#
loop_
_entity_poly.entity_id
_entity_poly.type
_entity_poly.pdbx_seq_one_letter_code
_entity_poly.pdbx_strand_id
1 'polypeptide(L)'
;MQRIQSPISLFIILAYVTVFLYHTRHSVPVYQAKFRKSSPLPLIIHIAAGLFEAIRYHICESMGPVSSPDIFDFVACLAQSLTSLMLAKKAMRGDKTTRPSYQAPGFVRPVLSTLAFIHGDAGMHRASVKLLNGYLYVRVYIFLAEGSGLNKTYSYSTIYAQSIFLASVLAFYESGLPGGLPGYLVLVGVLTTLNRASSEQMRSISRNGGPAVKKKVIRLLHWIGLAELDTIKKFSNDSQVPKKIEDEYMQ
;
A
#
# COMPACT_ATOMS: atom_id res chain seq x y z
N MET A 1 17.83 12.25 -33.57
CA MET A 1 18.06 12.48 -32.13
C MET A 1 17.96 11.13 -31.42
N GLN A 2 19.09 10.48 -31.16
CA GLN A 2 19.14 9.19 -30.46
C GLN A 2 18.79 9.41 -28.99
N ARG A 3 17.62 8.94 -28.53
CA ARG A 3 17.31 8.86 -27.10
C ARG A 3 18.25 7.81 -26.51
N ILE A 4 19.18 8.26 -25.69
CA ILE A 4 19.93 7.44 -24.75
C ILE A 4 18.91 6.54 -24.03
N GLN A 5 18.96 5.22 -24.28
CA GLN A 5 18.27 4.22 -23.46
C GLN A 5 18.64 4.53 -22.01
N SER A 6 17.68 4.99 -21.20
CA SER A 6 18.05 5.53 -19.89
C SER A 6 18.58 4.37 -19.03
N PRO A 7 19.84 4.42 -18.54
CA PRO A 7 20.38 3.42 -17.61
C PRO A 7 19.55 3.32 -16.31
N ILE A 8 18.68 4.31 -16.08
CA ILE A 8 17.78 4.45 -14.95
C ILE A 8 16.67 3.39 -14.99
N SER A 9 16.04 3.10 -16.14
CA SER A 9 14.96 2.10 -16.22
C SER A 9 15.48 0.69 -15.93
N LEU A 10 16.68 0.34 -16.42
CA LEU A 10 17.33 -0.94 -16.15
C LEU A 10 17.73 -1.06 -14.67
N PHE A 11 18.25 0.01 -14.09
CA PHE A 11 18.58 0.07 -12.66
C PHE A 11 17.34 -0.07 -11.78
N ILE A 12 16.21 0.55 -12.15
CA ILE A 12 14.93 0.42 -11.44
C ILE A 12 14.45 -1.04 -11.51
N ILE A 13 14.48 -1.67 -12.68
CA ILE A 13 14.10 -3.09 -12.84
C ILE A 13 15.02 -3.97 -11.99
N LEU A 14 16.35 -3.77 -12.02
CA LEU A 14 17.29 -4.52 -11.19
C LEU A 14 17.07 -4.28 -9.70
N ALA A 15 16.76 -3.06 -9.28
CA ALA A 15 16.43 -2.73 -7.91
C ALA A 15 15.14 -3.43 -7.47
N TYR A 16 14.10 -3.42 -8.32
CA TYR A 16 12.87 -4.19 -8.10
C TYR A 16 13.17 -5.67 -7.97
N VAL A 17 13.93 -6.26 -8.88
CA VAL A 17 14.28 -7.69 -8.86
C VAL A 17 15.08 -8.03 -7.60
N THR A 18 16.10 -7.25 -7.25
CA THR A 18 16.94 -7.50 -6.06
C THR A 18 16.13 -7.37 -4.77
N VAL A 19 15.39 -6.27 -4.60
CA VAL A 19 14.56 -6.05 -3.41
C VAL A 19 13.46 -7.11 -3.35
N PHE A 20 12.85 -7.45 -4.47
CA PHE A 20 11.81 -8.46 -4.53
C PHE A 20 12.36 -9.86 -4.22
N LEU A 21 13.47 -10.29 -4.80
CA LEU A 21 14.07 -11.60 -4.54
C LEU A 21 14.58 -11.71 -3.10
N TYR A 22 15.29 -10.69 -2.61
CA TYR A 22 15.78 -10.64 -1.24
C TYR A 22 14.62 -10.67 -0.24
N HIS A 23 13.64 -9.80 -0.42
CA HIS A 23 12.50 -9.68 0.50
C HIS A 23 11.56 -10.88 0.39
N THR A 24 11.32 -11.42 -0.81
CA THR A 24 10.49 -12.61 -1.00
C THR A 24 11.11 -13.80 -0.27
N ARG A 25 12.43 -14.02 -0.41
CA ARG A 25 13.12 -15.12 0.27
C ARG A 25 13.09 -15.01 1.79
N HIS A 26 13.29 -13.81 2.34
CA HIS A 26 13.32 -13.63 3.79
C HIS A 26 11.95 -13.41 4.45
N SER A 27 11.00 -12.79 3.73
CA SER A 27 9.73 -12.37 4.30
C SER A 27 8.57 -13.31 3.95
N VAL A 28 8.56 -13.98 2.79
CA VAL A 28 7.46 -14.89 2.45
C VAL A 28 7.33 -16.05 3.44
N PRO A 29 8.40 -16.72 3.92
CA PRO A 29 8.27 -17.76 4.93
C PRO A 29 7.64 -17.24 6.23
N VAL A 30 8.03 -16.04 6.65
CA VAL A 30 7.49 -15.36 7.84
C VAL A 30 6.03 -14.96 7.64
N TYR A 31 5.68 -14.44 6.46
CA TYR A 31 4.31 -14.11 6.09
C TYR A 31 3.44 -15.38 5.97
N GLN A 32 3.93 -16.46 5.35
CA GLN A 32 3.21 -17.73 5.22
C GLN A 32 2.98 -18.40 6.58
N ALA A 33 3.96 -18.38 7.48
CA ALA A 33 3.81 -18.89 8.84
C ALA A 33 2.75 -18.09 9.62
N LYS A 34 2.71 -16.76 9.48
CA LYS A 34 1.78 -15.86 10.18
C LYS A 34 0.38 -15.83 9.55
N PHE A 35 0.29 -15.98 8.23
CA PHE A 35 -0.95 -16.07 7.46
C PHE A 35 -1.41 -17.53 7.24
N ARG A 36 -0.87 -18.52 7.96
CA ARG A 36 -1.28 -19.94 7.85
C ARG A 36 -2.80 -20.15 8.03
N LYS A 37 -3.51 -19.19 8.64
CA LYS A 37 -4.98 -19.16 8.80
C LYS A 37 -5.75 -18.34 7.77
N SER A 38 -5.11 -17.61 6.87
CA SER A 38 -5.79 -16.79 5.86
C SER A 38 -5.17 -17.00 4.48
N SER A 39 -6.01 -17.11 3.44
CA SER A 39 -5.54 -17.36 2.07
C SER A 39 -4.38 -16.43 1.66
N PRO A 40 -3.26 -16.96 1.14
CA PRO A 40 -2.13 -16.16 0.66
C PRO A 40 -2.45 -15.41 -0.64
N LEU A 41 -3.61 -15.71 -1.24
CA LEU A 41 -4.03 -15.22 -2.55
C LEU A 41 -3.96 -13.69 -2.70
N PRO A 42 -4.43 -12.84 -1.74
CA PRO A 42 -4.34 -11.39 -1.91
C PRO A 42 -2.90 -10.89 -2.00
N LEU A 43 -1.97 -11.50 -1.25
CA LEU A 43 -0.55 -11.14 -1.31
C LEU A 43 0.07 -11.54 -2.66
N ILE A 44 -0.26 -12.73 -3.15
CA ILE A 44 0.22 -13.22 -4.45
C ILE A 44 -0.30 -12.32 -5.57
N ILE A 45 -1.60 -12.00 -5.58
CA ILE A 45 -2.20 -11.12 -6.60
C ILE A 45 -1.60 -9.71 -6.51
N HIS A 46 -1.44 -9.15 -5.31
CA HIS A 46 -0.84 -7.83 -5.10
C HIS A 46 0.56 -7.74 -5.73
N ILE A 47 1.38 -8.74 -5.46
CA ILE A 47 2.74 -8.85 -5.97
C ILE A 47 2.73 -9.04 -7.48
N ALA A 48 1.98 -10.03 -7.98
CA ALA A 48 1.98 -10.39 -9.39
C ALA A 48 1.44 -9.25 -10.26
N ALA A 49 0.34 -8.62 -9.86
CA ALA A 49 -0.25 -7.50 -10.59
C ALA A 49 0.67 -6.26 -10.59
N GLY A 50 1.28 -5.94 -9.44
CA GLY A 50 2.23 -4.82 -9.35
C GLY A 50 3.50 -5.04 -10.19
N LEU A 51 4.06 -6.25 -10.16
CA LEU A 51 5.23 -6.59 -10.99
C LEU A 51 4.88 -6.60 -12.48
N PHE A 52 3.75 -7.19 -12.86
CA PHE A 52 3.29 -7.22 -14.24
C PHE A 52 3.17 -5.80 -14.81
N GLU A 53 2.46 -4.91 -14.11
CA GLU A 53 2.26 -3.51 -14.52
C GLU A 53 3.59 -2.75 -14.60
N ALA A 54 4.46 -2.87 -13.59
CA ALA A 54 5.75 -2.18 -13.57
C ALA A 54 6.70 -2.67 -14.68
N ILE A 55 6.81 -3.99 -14.86
CA ILE A 55 7.67 -4.60 -15.90
C ILE A 55 7.17 -4.16 -17.28
N ARG A 56 5.88 -4.31 -17.54
CA ARG A 56 5.29 -3.95 -18.83
C ARG A 56 5.49 -2.46 -19.14
N TYR A 57 5.20 -1.57 -18.19
CA TYR A 57 5.43 -0.14 -18.35
C TYR A 57 6.88 0.18 -18.69
N HIS A 58 7.85 -0.33 -17.91
CA HIS A 58 9.26 0.00 -18.13
C HIS A 58 9.83 -0.66 -19.40
N ILE A 59 9.33 -1.83 -19.80
CA ILE A 59 9.65 -2.42 -21.10
C ILE A 59 9.14 -1.52 -22.24
N CYS A 60 7.86 -1.11 -22.21
CA CYS A 60 7.29 -0.22 -23.22
C CYS A 60 8.01 1.13 -23.27
N GLU A 61 8.32 1.72 -22.11
CA GLU A 61 9.11 2.95 -21.98
C GLU A 61 10.52 2.81 -22.59
N SER A 62 11.13 1.61 -22.49
CA SER A 62 12.45 1.33 -23.08
C SER A 62 12.42 1.07 -24.59
N MET A 63 11.29 0.61 -25.13
CA MET A 63 11.12 0.26 -26.54
C MET A 63 10.57 1.42 -27.39
N GLY A 64 10.00 2.46 -26.79
CA GLY A 64 9.40 3.57 -27.54
C GLY A 64 8.60 4.55 -26.67
N PRO A 65 7.80 5.43 -27.29
CA PRO A 65 6.91 6.32 -26.55
C PRO A 65 5.96 5.49 -25.67
N VAL A 66 5.79 5.90 -24.41
CA VAL A 66 4.84 5.28 -23.48
C VAL A 66 3.46 5.32 -24.10
N SER A 67 2.98 4.15 -24.50
CA SER A 67 1.64 3.96 -25.05
C SER A 67 0.58 4.18 -23.97
N SER A 68 -0.59 4.66 -24.40
CA SER A 68 -1.78 4.74 -23.54
C SER A 68 -2.07 3.38 -22.90
N PRO A 69 -2.55 3.36 -21.63
CA PRO A 69 -2.77 2.11 -20.91
C PRO A 69 -3.80 1.26 -21.62
N ASP A 70 -3.56 -0.05 -21.68
CA ASP A 70 -4.55 -0.98 -22.18
C ASP A 70 -5.39 -1.58 -21.04
N ILE A 71 -6.28 -2.50 -21.40
CA ILE A 71 -7.16 -3.17 -20.44
C ILE A 71 -6.38 -4.00 -19.41
N PHE A 72 -5.21 -4.54 -19.78
CA PHE A 72 -4.39 -5.33 -18.87
C PHE A 72 -3.72 -4.44 -17.83
N ASP A 73 -3.20 -3.29 -18.25
CA ASP A 73 -2.63 -2.28 -17.34
C ASP A 73 -3.68 -1.78 -16.34
N PHE A 74 -4.90 -1.51 -16.84
CA PHE A 74 -6.03 -1.11 -16.01
C PHE A 74 -6.43 -2.19 -14.99
N VAL A 75 -6.65 -3.42 -15.44
CA VAL A 75 -7.05 -4.54 -14.57
C VAL A 75 -5.95 -4.86 -13.55
N ALA A 76 -4.68 -4.83 -13.95
CA ALA A 76 -3.56 -5.03 -13.03
C ALA A 76 -3.53 -3.96 -11.94
N CYS A 77 -3.70 -2.69 -12.31
CA CYS A 77 -3.77 -1.60 -11.33
C CYS A 77 -4.92 -1.78 -10.35
N LEU A 78 -6.12 -2.14 -10.82
CA LEU A 78 -7.29 -2.39 -9.96
C LEU A 78 -7.05 -3.57 -9.02
N ALA A 79 -6.55 -4.70 -9.54
CA ALA A 79 -6.26 -5.90 -8.76
C ALA A 79 -5.21 -5.61 -7.68
N GLN A 80 -4.13 -4.90 -8.04
CA GLN A 80 -3.08 -4.51 -7.11
C GLN A 80 -3.61 -3.59 -6.02
N SER A 81 -4.41 -2.58 -6.40
CA SER A 81 -4.93 -1.58 -5.47
C SER A 81 -5.95 -2.18 -4.50
N LEU A 82 -6.87 -3.02 -5.00
CA LEU A 82 -7.83 -3.75 -4.18
C LEU A 82 -7.12 -4.64 -3.16
N THR A 83 -6.16 -5.44 -3.62
CA THR A 83 -5.39 -6.31 -2.74
C THR A 83 -4.50 -5.53 -1.78
N SER A 84 -3.99 -4.36 -2.18
CA SER A 84 -3.29 -3.43 -1.28
C SER A 84 -4.19 -2.99 -0.12
N LEU A 85 -5.44 -2.59 -0.39
CA LEU A 85 -6.41 -2.22 0.64
C LEU A 85 -6.78 -3.42 1.55
N MET A 86 -6.93 -4.62 0.97
CA MET A 86 -7.17 -5.84 1.74
C MET A 86 -6.00 -6.19 2.67
N LEU A 87 -4.76 -5.96 2.22
CA LEU A 87 -3.55 -6.17 3.03
C LEU A 87 -3.42 -5.07 4.08
N ALA A 88 -3.67 -3.81 3.74
CA ALA A 88 -3.68 -2.67 4.67
C ALA A 88 -4.72 -2.85 5.79
N LYS A 89 -5.86 -3.49 5.48
CA LYS A 89 -6.87 -3.85 6.49
C LYS A 89 -6.28 -4.75 7.60
N LYS A 90 -5.42 -5.69 7.21
CA LYS A 90 -4.77 -6.68 8.08
C LYS A 90 -3.41 -6.21 8.59
N ALA A 91 -2.90 -5.07 8.13
CA ALA A 91 -1.60 -4.55 8.52
C ALA A 91 -1.65 -4.10 9.99
N MET A 92 -1.05 -4.90 10.86
CA MET A 92 -0.95 -4.64 12.31
C MET A 92 0.35 -3.92 12.70
N ARG A 93 1.19 -3.56 11.71
CA ARG A 93 2.53 -2.99 11.88
C ARG A 93 2.50 -1.48 11.69
N GLY A 94 3.38 -0.78 12.40
CA GLY A 94 3.51 0.67 12.34
C GLY A 94 2.66 1.40 13.38
N ASP A 95 2.59 2.72 13.23
CA ASP A 95 1.79 3.61 14.07
C ASP A 95 0.46 4.01 13.39
N LYS A 96 -0.24 4.99 13.95
CA LYS A 96 -1.53 5.48 13.44
C LYS A 96 -1.45 6.05 12.02
N THR A 97 -0.28 6.47 11.56
CA THR A 97 -0.06 7.06 10.23
C THR A 97 0.22 6.01 9.14
N THR A 98 0.61 4.81 9.54
CA THR A 98 1.03 3.74 8.63
C THR A 98 -0.11 3.26 7.73
N ARG A 99 -1.29 3.03 8.30
CA ARG A 99 -2.45 2.54 7.54
C ARG A 99 -3.00 3.58 6.56
N PRO A 100 -3.27 4.84 6.96
CA PRO A 100 -3.62 5.91 6.01
C PRO A 100 -2.61 6.06 4.87
N SER A 101 -1.31 5.97 5.18
CA SER A 101 -0.24 6.05 4.18
C SER A 101 -0.27 4.89 3.18
N TYR A 102 -0.58 3.66 3.64
CA TYR A 102 -0.79 2.51 2.74
C TYR A 102 -2.06 2.64 1.88
N GLN A 103 -3.13 3.20 2.45
CA GLN A 103 -4.41 3.34 1.79
C GLN A 103 -4.40 4.41 0.69
N ALA A 104 -3.65 5.49 0.87
CA ALA A 104 -3.63 6.61 -0.07
C ALA A 104 -3.29 6.18 -1.51
N PRO A 105 -2.17 5.47 -1.80
CA PRO A 105 -1.93 4.93 -3.14
C PRO A 105 -3.01 3.95 -3.60
N GLY A 106 -3.57 3.16 -2.69
CA GLY A 106 -4.66 2.21 -2.99
C GLY A 106 -5.95 2.88 -3.48
N PHE A 107 -6.18 4.16 -3.15
CA PHE A 107 -7.29 4.95 -3.68
C PHE A 107 -6.92 5.79 -4.89
N VAL A 108 -5.71 6.39 -4.89
CA VAL A 108 -5.29 7.28 -5.98
C VAL A 108 -5.03 6.51 -7.27
N ARG A 109 -4.39 5.34 -7.21
CA ARG A 109 -4.00 4.58 -8.40
C ARG A 109 -5.22 4.12 -9.24
N PRO A 110 -6.29 3.56 -8.66
CA PRO A 110 -7.51 3.25 -9.43
C PRO A 110 -8.11 4.46 -10.14
N VAL A 111 -8.12 5.63 -9.49
CA VAL A 111 -8.66 6.87 -10.08
C VAL A 111 -7.81 7.29 -11.28
N LEU A 112 -6.48 7.36 -11.10
CA LEU A 112 -5.55 7.73 -12.17
C LEU A 112 -5.60 6.74 -13.33
N SER A 113 -5.60 5.44 -13.04
CA SER A 113 -5.66 4.37 -14.04
C SER A 113 -6.99 4.40 -14.82
N THR A 114 -8.12 4.68 -14.14
CA THR A 114 -9.42 4.85 -14.80
C THR A 114 -9.41 6.05 -15.74
N LEU A 115 -8.95 7.20 -15.27
CA LEU A 115 -8.89 8.41 -16.09
C LEU A 115 -7.93 8.25 -17.28
N ALA A 116 -6.80 7.59 -17.05
CA ALA A 116 -5.83 7.27 -18.10
C ALA A 116 -6.41 6.32 -19.15
N PHE A 117 -7.19 5.32 -18.74
CA PHE A 117 -7.85 4.37 -19.65
C PHE A 117 -8.97 5.04 -20.47
N ILE A 118 -9.80 5.86 -19.83
CA ILE A 118 -10.91 6.55 -20.52
C ILE A 118 -10.41 7.61 -21.51
N HIS A 119 -9.41 8.41 -21.11
CA HIS A 119 -8.91 9.53 -21.93
C HIS A 119 -7.68 9.19 -22.76
N GLY A 120 -7.13 7.97 -22.63
CA GLY A 120 -5.89 7.57 -23.28
C GLY A 120 -4.65 8.35 -22.80
N ASP A 121 -4.69 8.92 -21.59
CA ASP A 121 -3.66 9.82 -21.08
C ASP A 121 -2.43 9.04 -20.55
N ALA A 122 -1.34 9.05 -21.33
CA ALA A 122 -0.08 8.42 -20.97
C ALA A 122 0.59 9.05 -19.73
N GLY A 123 0.35 10.33 -19.46
CA GLY A 123 0.85 11.04 -18.28
C GLY A 123 0.18 10.55 -17.00
N MET A 124 -1.14 10.38 -17.01
CA MET A 124 -1.89 9.80 -15.88
C MET A 124 -1.52 8.33 -15.66
N HIS A 125 -1.31 7.56 -16.73
CA HIS A 125 -0.82 6.19 -16.62
C HIS A 125 0.57 6.14 -15.98
N ARG A 126 1.52 6.94 -16.48
CA ARG A 126 2.86 7.07 -15.90
C ARG A 126 2.81 7.44 -14.42
N ALA A 127 1.98 8.41 -14.05
CA ALA A 127 1.80 8.79 -12.65
C ALA A 127 1.31 7.61 -11.79
N SER A 128 0.29 6.87 -12.26
CA SER A 128 -0.24 5.69 -11.58
C SER A 128 0.81 4.59 -11.37
N VAL A 129 1.61 4.30 -12.41
CA VAL A 129 2.67 3.27 -12.34
C VAL A 129 3.79 3.71 -11.39
N LYS A 130 4.24 4.96 -11.47
CA LYS A 130 5.29 5.48 -10.58
C LYS A 130 4.93 5.43 -9.10
N LEU A 131 3.64 5.47 -8.75
CA LEU A 131 3.21 5.27 -7.37
C LEU A 131 3.55 3.87 -6.84
N LEU A 132 3.78 2.86 -7.70
CA LEU A 132 4.30 1.54 -7.28
C LEU A 132 5.71 1.63 -6.69
N ASN A 133 6.51 2.63 -7.09
CA ASN A 133 7.87 2.82 -6.57
C ASN A 133 7.89 3.07 -5.06
N GLY A 134 6.76 3.45 -4.46
CA GLY A 134 6.59 3.47 -3.01
C GLY A 134 6.97 2.13 -2.36
N TYR A 135 6.66 0.99 -2.99
CA TYR A 135 7.08 -0.32 -2.47
C TYR A 135 8.61 -0.45 -2.42
N LEU A 136 9.29 -0.06 -3.49
CA LEU A 136 10.76 -0.10 -3.57
C LEU A 136 11.37 0.84 -2.53
N TYR A 137 10.87 2.08 -2.46
CA TYR A 137 11.36 3.09 -1.53
C TYR A 137 11.23 2.70 -0.07
N VAL A 138 10.12 2.06 0.33
CA VAL A 138 9.97 1.53 1.70
C VAL A 138 11.12 0.60 2.06
N ARG A 139 11.50 -0.28 1.14
CA ARG A 139 12.55 -1.28 1.38
C ARG A 139 13.93 -0.65 1.44
N VAL A 140 14.19 0.32 0.55
CA VAL A 140 15.42 1.11 0.58
C VAL A 140 15.53 1.86 1.91
N TYR A 141 14.47 2.53 2.37
CA TYR A 141 14.50 3.24 3.65
C TYR A 141 14.70 2.32 4.86
N ILE A 142 14.03 1.16 4.91
CA ILE A 142 14.23 0.18 5.99
C ILE A 142 15.68 -0.32 5.98
N PHE A 143 16.22 -0.66 4.81
CA PHE A 143 17.60 -1.11 4.67
C PHE A 143 18.61 -0.05 5.12
N LEU A 144 18.40 1.22 4.73
CA LEU A 144 19.23 2.34 5.17
C LEU A 144 19.14 2.56 6.68
N ALA A 145 17.95 2.40 7.27
CA ALA A 145 17.76 2.52 8.71
C ALA A 145 18.46 1.41 9.50
N GLU A 146 18.43 0.18 8.99
CA GLU A 146 19.16 -0.95 9.58
C GLU A 146 20.68 -0.75 9.45
N GLY A 147 21.16 -0.34 8.27
CA GLY A 147 22.58 -0.12 8.01
C GLY A 147 23.19 1.05 8.79
N SER A 148 22.40 2.08 9.09
CA SER A 148 22.82 3.23 9.91
C SER A 148 22.72 3.00 11.42
N GLY A 149 22.20 1.85 11.86
CA GLY A 149 22.03 1.53 13.28
C GLY A 149 20.86 2.24 13.96
N LEU A 150 19.92 2.83 13.20
CA LEU A 150 18.72 3.47 13.76
C LEU A 150 17.83 2.48 14.53
N ASN A 151 17.94 1.19 14.23
CA ASN A 151 17.29 0.11 14.97
C ASN A 151 17.73 0.00 16.45
N LYS A 152 18.88 0.60 16.82
CA LYS A 152 19.32 0.68 18.22
C LYS A 152 18.61 1.78 19.00
N THR A 153 18.07 2.78 18.31
CA THR A 153 17.45 3.97 18.90
C THR A 153 15.93 3.97 18.77
N TYR A 154 15.41 3.47 17.65
CA TYR A 154 13.99 3.47 17.34
C TYR A 154 13.46 2.05 17.19
N SER A 155 12.23 1.84 17.63
CA SER A 155 11.56 0.56 17.42
C SER A 155 11.33 0.29 15.93
N TYR A 156 11.35 -0.98 15.54
CA TYR A 156 11.07 -1.40 14.17
C TYR A 156 9.73 -0.84 13.65
N SER A 157 8.70 -0.77 14.51
CA SER A 157 7.40 -0.20 14.15
C SER A 157 7.51 1.26 13.73
N THR A 158 8.34 2.05 14.42
CA THR A 158 8.58 3.47 14.12
C THR A 158 9.32 3.61 12.80
N ILE A 159 10.40 2.85 12.61
CA ILE A 159 11.18 2.85 11.37
C ILE A 159 10.30 2.47 10.18
N TYR A 160 9.47 1.44 10.34
CA TYR A 160 8.54 0.99 9.32
C TYR A 160 7.50 2.06 8.96
N ALA A 161 6.88 2.69 9.97
CA ALA A 161 5.90 3.75 9.77
C ALA A 161 6.48 4.95 8.99
N GLN A 162 7.65 5.43 9.43
CA GLN A 162 8.34 6.54 8.77
C GLN A 162 8.79 6.17 7.35
N SER A 163 9.28 4.94 7.15
CA SER A 163 9.67 4.46 5.82
C SER A 163 8.50 4.46 4.85
N ILE A 164 7.30 4.07 5.29
CA ILE A 164 6.08 4.09 4.45
C ILE A 164 5.65 5.50 4.11
N PHE A 165 5.66 6.39 5.09
CA PHE A 165 5.31 7.78 4.87
C PHE A 165 6.28 8.45 3.89
N LEU A 166 7.59 8.35 4.14
CA LEU A 166 8.64 8.93 3.29
C LEU A 166 8.68 8.31 1.89
N ALA A 167 8.48 7.00 1.78
CA ALA A 167 8.37 6.32 0.49
C ALA A 167 7.18 6.81 -0.32
N SER A 168 6.04 7.03 0.33
CA SER A 168 4.85 7.55 -0.33
C SER A 168 5.07 9.00 -0.77
N VAL A 169 5.65 9.85 0.08
CA VAL A 169 6.05 11.23 -0.29
C VAL A 169 6.93 11.23 -1.54
N LEU A 170 7.96 10.37 -1.56
CA LEU A 170 8.87 10.29 -2.70
C LEU A 170 8.16 9.77 -3.96
N ALA A 171 7.31 8.75 -3.84
CA ALA A 171 6.55 8.22 -4.97
C ALA A 171 5.57 9.26 -5.56
N PHE A 172 4.88 10.02 -4.72
CA PHE A 172 3.99 11.11 -5.17
C PHE A 172 4.77 12.26 -5.79
N TYR A 173 5.93 12.62 -5.26
CA TYR A 173 6.82 13.59 -5.87
C TYR A 173 7.29 13.12 -7.26
N GLU A 174 7.76 11.88 -7.36
CA GLU A 174 8.31 11.30 -8.59
C GLU A 174 7.25 11.08 -9.68
N SER A 175 5.98 10.90 -9.27
CA SER A 175 4.83 10.73 -10.17
C SER A 175 4.63 11.92 -11.11
N GLY A 176 5.08 13.12 -10.72
CA GLY A 176 4.92 14.35 -11.50
C GLY A 176 3.48 14.88 -11.56
N LEU A 177 2.57 14.35 -10.74
CA LEU A 177 1.20 14.87 -10.65
C LEU A 177 1.20 16.32 -10.17
N PRO A 178 0.52 17.25 -10.87
CA PRO A 178 0.31 18.61 -10.37
C PRO A 178 -0.36 18.57 -8.99
N GLY A 179 0.31 19.10 -7.97
CA GLY A 179 -0.17 19.05 -6.59
C GLY A 179 -0.18 17.64 -5.97
N GLY A 180 0.54 16.66 -6.52
CA GLY A 180 0.55 15.28 -6.04
C GLY A 180 0.98 15.16 -4.57
N LEU A 181 2.03 15.86 -4.15
CA LEU A 181 2.50 15.86 -2.77
C LEU A 181 1.51 16.51 -1.78
N PRO A 182 1.05 17.77 -1.97
CA PRO A 182 0.04 18.35 -1.07
C PRO A 182 -1.26 17.55 -1.09
N GLY A 183 -1.67 17.02 -2.24
CA GLY A 183 -2.83 16.12 -2.36
C GLY A 183 -2.68 14.83 -1.55
N TYR A 184 -1.49 14.22 -1.56
CA TYR A 184 -1.17 13.06 -0.73
C TYR A 184 -1.28 13.38 0.76
N LEU A 185 -0.70 14.49 1.23
CA LEU A 185 -0.75 14.88 2.64
C LEU A 185 -2.19 15.12 3.11
N VAL A 186 -2.99 15.82 2.30
CA VAL A 186 -4.42 16.03 2.56
C VAL A 186 -5.14 14.69 2.62
N LEU A 187 -4.90 13.79 1.67
CA LEU A 187 -5.54 12.48 1.61
C LEU A 187 -5.19 11.62 2.83
N VAL A 188 -3.93 11.62 3.29
CA VAL A 188 -3.53 10.93 4.52
C VAL A 188 -4.28 11.49 5.72
N GLY A 189 -4.43 12.81 5.83
CA GLY A 189 -5.21 13.46 6.90
C GLY A 189 -6.69 13.08 6.87
N VAL A 190 -7.30 13.07 5.67
CA VAL A 190 -8.69 12.63 5.45
C VAL A 190 -8.85 11.17 5.85
N LEU A 191 -7.98 10.27 5.36
CA LEU A 191 -8.02 8.84 5.66
C LEU A 191 -7.81 8.56 7.15
N THR A 192 -6.95 9.33 7.82
CA THR A 192 -6.76 9.24 9.27
C THR A 192 -8.06 9.56 10.01
N THR A 193 -8.70 10.67 9.63
CA THR A 193 -9.97 11.11 10.21
C THR A 193 -11.09 10.11 9.94
N LEU A 194 -11.19 9.58 8.71
CA LEU A 194 -12.17 8.58 8.32
C LEU A 194 -11.96 7.25 9.06
N ASN A 195 -10.72 6.79 9.23
CA ASN A 195 -10.42 5.58 10.00
C ASN A 195 -10.89 5.72 11.45
N ARG A 196 -10.61 6.87 12.08
CA ARG A 196 -11.04 7.17 13.45
C ARG A 196 -12.55 7.26 13.58
N ALA A 197 -13.21 8.06 12.73
CA ALA A 197 -14.66 8.22 12.73
C ALA A 197 -15.38 6.89 12.48
N SER A 198 -14.90 6.07 11.55
CA SER A 198 -15.47 4.74 11.28
C SER A 198 -15.38 3.83 12.50
N SER A 199 -14.25 3.86 13.22
CA SER A 199 -14.08 3.12 14.46
C SER A 199 -14.98 3.59 15.60
N GLU A 200 -15.11 4.90 15.80
CA GLU A 200 -16.01 5.47 16.81
C GLU A 200 -17.48 5.10 16.52
N GLN A 201 -17.89 5.17 15.26
CA GLN A 201 -19.24 4.78 14.86
C GLN A 201 -19.49 3.27 15.00
N MET A 202 -18.50 2.41 14.71
CA MET A 202 -18.59 0.98 14.99
C MET A 202 -18.84 0.70 16.47
N ARG A 203 -18.09 1.37 17.37
CA ARG A 203 -18.28 1.24 18.82
C ARG A 203 -19.67 1.70 19.26
N SER A 204 -20.12 2.84 18.74
CA SER A 204 -21.44 3.39 19.04
C SER A 204 -22.58 2.45 18.64
N ILE A 205 -22.54 1.89 17.42
CA ILE A 205 -23.55 0.94 16.95
C ILE A 205 -23.53 -0.37 17.74
N SER A 206 -22.34 -0.86 18.10
CA SER A 206 -22.22 -2.08 18.89
C SER A 206 -22.82 -1.93 20.30
N ARG A 207 -22.74 -0.72 20.89
CA ARG A 207 -23.23 -0.46 22.25
C ARG A 207 -24.71 -0.07 22.28
N ASN A 208 -25.14 0.79 21.36
CA ASN A 208 -26.45 1.46 21.44
C ASN A 208 -27.45 0.96 20.38
N GLY A 209 -27.04 0.02 19.53
CA GLY A 209 -27.77 -0.26 18.30
C GLY A 209 -27.69 0.92 17.32
N GLY A 210 -28.23 0.74 16.12
CA GLY A 210 -28.24 1.81 15.12
C GLY A 210 -29.04 1.45 13.87
N PRO A 211 -29.41 2.46 13.06
CA PRO A 211 -30.21 2.26 11.86
C PRO A 211 -29.56 1.26 10.88
N ALA A 212 -30.37 0.47 10.17
CA ALA A 212 -29.90 -0.55 9.24
C ALA A 212 -28.99 0.03 8.13
N VAL A 213 -29.31 1.23 7.63
CA VAL A 213 -28.50 1.95 6.64
C VAL A 213 -27.11 2.26 7.19
N LYS A 214 -27.03 2.78 8.42
CA LYS A 214 -25.76 3.11 9.09
C LYS A 214 -24.90 1.87 9.28
N LYS A 215 -25.52 0.73 9.66
CA LYS A 215 -24.84 -0.58 9.75
C LYS A 215 -24.26 -1.03 8.40
N LYS A 216 -25.00 -0.87 7.30
CA LYS A 216 -24.53 -1.21 5.95
C LYS A 216 -23.35 -0.35 5.51
N VAL A 217 -23.42 0.98 5.73
CA VAL A 217 -22.34 1.92 5.39
C VAL A 217 -21.06 1.58 6.17
N ILE A 218 -21.17 1.35 7.48
CA ILE A 218 -20.00 1.00 8.30
C ILE A 218 -19.42 -0.36 7.93
N ARG A 219 -20.27 -1.32 7.57
CA ARG A 219 -19.80 -2.63 7.06
C ARG A 219 -19.03 -2.45 5.74
N LEU A 220 -19.47 -1.55 4.86
CA LEU A 220 -18.78 -1.23 3.61
C LEU A 220 -17.43 -0.53 3.89
N LEU A 221 -17.40 0.49 4.75
CA LEU A 221 -16.17 1.17 5.17
C LEU A 221 -15.16 0.18 5.76
N HIS A 222 -15.63 -0.71 6.64
CA HIS A 222 -14.80 -1.77 7.22
C HIS A 222 -14.36 -2.81 6.18
N TRP A 223 -15.18 -3.11 5.18
CA TRP A 223 -14.82 -4.02 4.08
C TRP A 223 -13.69 -3.43 3.23
N ILE A 224 -13.76 -2.13 2.91
CA ILE A 224 -12.72 -1.37 2.21
C ILE A 224 -11.46 -1.15 3.08
N GLY A 225 -11.56 -1.41 4.38
CA GLY A 225 -10.42 -1.34 5.32
C GLY A 225 -10.33 -0.02 6.08
N LEU A 226 -11.36 0.82 6.08
CA LEU A 226 -11.42 2.06 6.86
C LEU A 226 -11.89 1.78 8.29
N ALA A 227 -10.93 1.51 9.19
CA ALA A 227 -11.13 1.37 10.64
C ALA A 227 -9.76 1.39 11.37
N GLU A 228 -9.68 2.05 12.53
CA GLU A 228 -8.50 2.01 13.40
C GLU A 228 -8.23 0.62 13.98
N LEU A 229 -6.93 0.28 14.01
CA LEU A 229 -6.38 -0.96 14.53
C LEU A 229 -6.66 -1.16 16.02
N ASP A 230 -6.56 -0.11 16.83
CA ASP A 230 -6.73 -0.21 18.29
C ASP A 230 -8.16 -0.61 18.67
N THR A 231 -9.14 -0.25 17.84
CA THR A 231 -10.53 -0.68 17.99
C THR A 231 -10.69 -2.16 17.66
N ILE A 232 -10.06 -2.65 16.59
CA ILE A 232 -10.08 -4.07 16.22
C ILE A 232 -9.35 -4.91 17.29
N LYS A 233 -8.22 -4.41 17.83
CA LYS A 233 -7.50 -5.04 18.95
C LYS A 233 -8.38 -5.19 20.20
N LYS A 234 -9.14 -4.15 20.58
CA LYS A 234 -10.06 -4.21 21.73
C LYS A 234 -11.22 -5.19 21.51
N PHE A 235 -11.85 -5.21 20.35
CA PHE A 235 -12.93 -6.17 20.05
C PHE A 235 -12.46 -7.63 19.98
N SER A 236 -11.22 -7.87 19.50
CA SER A 236 -10.62 -9.20 19.51
C SER A 236 -10.29 -9.71 20.92
N ASN A 237 -10.04 -8.81 21.87
CA ASN A 237 -9.79 -9.16 23.27
C ASN A 237 -11.07 -9.25 24.12
N ASP A 238 -12.12 -8.48 23.79
CA ASP A 238 -13.43 -8.54 24.48
C ASP A 238 -14.27 -9.77 24.07
N SER A 239 -13.97 -10.36 22.91
CA SER A 239 -14.56 -11.64 22.52
C SER A 239 -13.78 -12.76 23.19
N GLN A 240 -14.41 -13.56 24.06
CA GLN A 240 -13.88 -14.80 24.65
C GLN A 240 -13.60 -15.88 23.58
N VAL A 241 -12.73 -15.57 22.61
CA VAL A 241 -12.19 -16.48 21.62
C VAL A 241 -10.72 -16.63 21.95
N PRO A 242 -10.23 -17.83 22.33
CA PRO A 242 -8.85 -18.00 22.70
C PRO A 242 -7.99 -17.87 21.43
N LYS A 243 -7.32 -16.74 21.28
CA LYS A 243 -5.96 -16.68 20.76
C LYS A 243 -5.32 -15.36 21.15
N LYS A 244 -4.63 -15.43 22.29
CA LYS A 244 -3.39 -14.70 22.55
C LYS A 244 -2.55 -14.77 21.26
N ILE A 245 -2.56 -13.70 20.47
CA ILE A 245 -1.48 -13.43 19.54
C ILE A 245 -0.59 -12.52 20.35
N GLU A 246 0.30 -13.12 21.14
CA GLU A 246 1.40 -12.39 21.75
C GLU A 246 2.22 -11.80 20.60
N ASP A 247 2.48 -10.51 20.70
CA ASP A 247 3.35 -9.75 19.80
C ASP A 247 4.81 -10.22 20.05
N GLU A 248 5.15 -11.39 19.50
CA GLU A 248 6.47 -12.00 19.64
C GLU A 248 7.42 -11.51 18.52
N TYR A 249 7.54 -10.18 18.40
CA TYR A 249 8.60 -9.50 17.64
C TYR A 249 9.32 -8.45 18.51
N MET A 250 9.31 -8.66 19.83
CA MET A 250 10.24 -8.04 20.78
C MET A 250 11.38 -9.02 21.07
N GLN A 251 12.11 -9.41 20.03
CA GLN A 251 13.48 -9.95 20.10
C GLN A 251 14.29 -9.35 18.96
#